data_AF-A0A946XXE1-F1
#
_entry.id   AF-A0A946XXE1-F1
#
_cell.length_a   1.000
_cell.length_b   1.000
_cell.length_c   1.000
_cell.angle_alpha   90.00
_cell.angle_beta   90.00
_cell.angle_gamma   90.00
#
_symmetry.space_group_name_H-M   'P 1'
#
loop_
_entity.id
_entity.type
_entity.pdbx_description
1 polymer ?
#
loop_
_entity_poly.entity_id
_entity_poly.type
_entity_poly.pdbx_seq_one_letter_code
_entity_poly.pdbx_strand_id
1 'polypeptide(L)'
;ALLGQVHALGGLCIPAHIDRQVYGIIAQLGFLPDEAFDAVELTAGGDPALGKQYPVVRNSDSHQLESIGSAFTQLEVSELSVDQIRESLRRQVS
;
A
#
# COMPACT_ATOMS: atom_id res chain seq x y z
N ALA A 1 13.26 -7.03 10.30
CA ALA A 1 13.13 -8.51 10.34
C ALA A 1 12.07 -9.01 9.33
N LEU A 2 10.80 -8.58 9.43
CA LEU A 2 9.74 -9.00 8.50
C LEU A 2 9.90 -8.42 7.08
N LEU A 3 10.12 -7.11 6.94
CA LEU A 3 10.27 -6.46 5.63
C LEU A 3 11.37 -7.13 4.78
N GLY A 4 12.55 -7.32 5.36
CA GLY A 4 13.65 -8.01 4.68
C GLY A 4 13.33 -9.45 4.28
N GLN A 5 12.48 -10.17 5.05
CA GLN A 5 12.03 -11.52 4.67
C GLN A 5 11.04 -11.48 3.51
N VAL A 6 10.09 -10.53 3.51
CA VAL A 6 9.15 -10.32 2.40
C VAL A 6 9.93 -10.08 1.10
N HIS A 7 10.91 -9.18 1.14
CA HIS A 7 11.75 -8.88 -0.01
C HIS A 7 12.64 -10.04 -0.43
N ALA A 8 13.21 -10.80 0.51
CA ALA A 8 14.00 -11.99 0.21
C ALA A 8 13.19 -13.08 -0.51
N LEU A 9 11.87 -13.11 -0.32
CA LEU A 9 10.94 -13.98 -1.02
C LEU A 9 10.38 -13.37 -2.31
N GLY A 10 10.86 -12.18 -2.71
CA GLY A 10 10.38 -11.48 -3.90
C GLY A 10 9.02 -10.81 -3.73
N GLY A 11 8.50 -10.69 -2.51
CA GLY A 11 7.21 -10.07 -2.20
C GLY A 11 7.22 -8.54 -2.21
N LEU A 12 6.07 -7.95 -1.88
CA LEU A 12 5.87 -6.52 -1.69
C LEU A 12 5.45 -6.23 -0.26
N CYS A 13 6.05 -5.22 0.34
CA CYS A 13 5.68 -4.77 1.68
C CYS A 13 4.87 -3.47 1.57
N ILE A 14 3.57 -3.57 1.87
CA ILE A 14 2.61 -2.46 1.82
C ILE A 14 1.91 -2.40 3.19
N PRO A 15 2.25 -1.44 4.08
CA PRO A 15 1.53 -1.28 5.33
C PRO A 15 0.08 -0.88 5.05
N ALA A 16 -0.85 -1.62 5.69
CA ALA A 16 -2.28 -1.48 5.47
C ALA A 16 -2.83 -0.19 6.10
N HIS A 17 -3.77 0.45 5.40
CA HIS A 17 -4.57 1.60 5.86
C HIS A 17 -3.86 2.51 6.89
N ILE A 18 -2.75 3.13 6.47
CA ILE A 18 -1.79 3.84 7.35
C ILE A 18 -2.42 5.00 8.13
N ASP A 19 -3.51 5.56 7.59
CA ASP A 19 -4.31 6.66 8.10
C ASP A 19 -5.49 6.22 9.00
N ARG A 20 -5.68 4.91 9.21
CA ARG A 20 -6.74 4.38 10.07
C ARG A 20 -6.52 4.83 11.51
N GLN A 21 -7.54 5.43 12.13
CA GLN A 21 -7.48 5.93 13.51
C GLN A 21 -7.17 4.85 14.56
N VAL A 22 -7.54 3.60 14.27
CA VAL A 22 -7.31 2.45 15.16
C VAL A 22 -6.39 1.47 14.45
N TYR A 23 -5.25 1.15 15.08
CA TYR A 23 -4.19 0.29 14.54
C TYR A 23 -3.50 0.77 13.25
N GLY A 24 -3.77 1.99 12.77
CA GLY A 24 -3.00 2.59 11.69
C GLY A 24 -1.63 3.06 12.19
N ILE A 25 -0.61 2.92 11.35
CA ILE A 25 0.78 3.24 11.72
C ILE A 25 0.94 4.71 12.12
N ILE A 26 0.25 5.64 11.45
CA ILE A 26 0.30 7.07 11.79
C ILE A 26 -0.37 7.32 13.14
N ALA A 27 -1.50 6.68 13.42
CA ALA A 27 -2.18 6.82 14.71
C ALA A 27 -1.37 6.25 15.88
N GLN A 28 -0.58 5.19 15.64
CA GLN A 28 0.25 4.56 16.67
C GLN A 28 1.59 5.27 16.89
N LEU A 29 2.26 5.68 15.82
CA LEU A 29 3.62 6.24 15.90
C LEU A 29 3.64 7.77 15.82
N GLY A 30 2.56 8.40 15.35
CA GLY A 30 2.48 9.83 15.05
C GLY A 30 3.11 10.23 13.71
N PHE A 31 3.73 9.29 12.99
CA PHE A 31 4.35 9.51 11.69
C PHE A 31 4.42 8.22 10.87
N LEU A 32 4.58 8.36 9.55
CA LEU A 32 4.97 7.27 8.66
C LEU A 32 6.50 7.12 8.70
N PRO A 33 7.05 5.98 9.19
CA PRO A 33 8.49 5.74 9.23
C PRO A 33 9.08 5.59 7.83
N ASP A 34 10.35 5.97 7.71
CA ASP A 34 11.13 5.82 6.47
C ASP A 34 11.72 4.41 6.43
N GLU A 35 10.97 3.50 5.84
CA GLU A 35 11.34 2.10 5.63
C GLU A 35 11.28 1.78 4.14
N ALA A 36 11.83 0.63 3.73
CA ALA A 36 11.78 0.20 2.34
C ALA A 36 10.40 -0.36 1.94
N PHE A 37 9.31 0.37 2.19
CA PHE A 37 7.99 0.00 1.70
C PHE A 37 7.90 0.16 0.18
N ASP A 38 7.20 -0.76 -0.48
CA ASP A 38 7.00 -0.72 -1.93
C ASP A 38 5.86 0.23 -2.32
N ALA A 39 4.90 0.40 -1.42
CA ALA A 39 3.78 1.34 -1.47
C ALA A 39 3.21 1.49 -0.05
N VAL A 40 2.25 2.37 0.14
CA VAL A 40 1.43 2.43 1.36
C VAL A 40 -0.04 2.40 1.00
N GLU A 41 -0.83 1.74 1.84
CA GLU A 41 -2.27 1.75 1.66
C GLU A 41 -2.93 2.84 2.49
N LEU A 42 -3.82 3.61 1.88
CA LEU A 42 -4.73 4.51 2.58
C LEU A 42 -6.15 3.96 2.56
N THR A 43 -6.95 4.38 3.53
CA THR A 43 -8.41 4.18 3.47
C THR A 43 -8.99 4.82 2.19
N ALA A 44 -10.20 4.39 1.80
CA ALA A 44 -10.87 4.90 0.60
C ALA A 44 -11.03 6.43 0.55
N GLY A 45 -11.03 7.12 1.70
CA GLY A 45 -11.11 8.58 1.79
C GLY A 45 -9.80 9.25 2.25
N GLY A 46 -8.73 8.49 2.45
CA GLY A 46 -7.48 8.98 3.02
C GLY A 46 -6.77 9.99 2.15
N ASP A 47 -6.14 10.99 2.77
CA ASP A 47 -5.37 12.03 2.09
C ASP A 47 -4.07 11.47 1.50
N PRO A 48 -3.88 11.47 0.16
CA PRO A 48 -2.67 10.98 -0.49
C PRO A 48 -1.39 11.64 0.02
N ALA A 49 -1.44 12.87 0.56
CA ALA A 49 -0.28 13.55 1.11
C ALA A 49 0.37 12.79 2.29
N LEU A 50 -0.40 11.95 3.00
CA LEU A 50 0.10 11.12 4.09
C LEU A 50 1.07 10.03 3.61
N GLY A 51 1.02 9.66 2.32
CA GLY A 51 1.91 8.67 1.73
C GLY A 51 3.35 9.15 1.48
N LYS A 52 3.62 10.45 1.61
CA LYS A 52 4.95 11.06 1.41
C LYS A 52 5.58 10.65 0.08
N GLN A 53 6.69 9.89 0.13
CA GLN A 53 7.49 9.44 -1.01
C GLN A 53 7.04 8.08 -1.57
N TYR A 54 6.04 7.45 -0.94
CA TYR A 54 5.60 6.12 -1.33
C TYR A 54 4.41 6.20 -2.29
N PRO A 55 4.33 5.27 -3.27
CA PRO A 55 3.11 5.08 -4.04
C PRO A 55 1.93 4.84 -3.11
N VAL A 56 0.79 5.43 -3.41
CA VAL A 56 -0.43 5.28 -2.61
C VAL A 56 -1.34 4.27 -3.28
N VAL A 57 -1.66 3.19 -2.57
CA VAL A 57 -2.68 2.22 -2.99
C VAL A 57 -3.92 2.33 -2.12
N ARG A 58 -5.01 1.77 -2.63
CA ARG A 58 -6.31 1.67 -1.96
C ARG A 58 -6.88 0.30 -2.24
N ASN A 59 -7.27 -0.42 -1.19
CA ASN A 59 -8.04 -1.65 -1.33
C ASN A 59 -9.31 -1.56 -0.49
N SER A 60 -10.21 -2.49 -0.74
CA SER A 60 -11.55 -2.51 -0.15
C SER A 60 -11.60 -3.16 1.23
N ASP A 61 -10.54 -3.86 1.66
CA ASP A 61 -10.48 -4.63 2.92
C ASP A 61 -11.79 -5.40 3.19
N SER A 62 -12.28 -6.07 2.14
CA SER A 62 -13.65 -6.59 2.11
C SER A 62 -13.83 -7.80 3.00
N HIS A 63 -14.80 -7.70 3.91
CA HIS A 63 -15.27 -8.81 4.75
C HIS A 63 -16.67 -9.31 4.35
N GLN A 64 -17.27 -8.67 3.33
CA GLN A 64 -18.61 -8.97 2.78
C GLN A 64 -18.56 -8.88 1.24
N LEU A 65 -19.33 -9.71 0.54
CA LEU A 65 -19.28 -9.81 -0.93
C LEU A 65 -19.60 -8.48 -1.63
N GLU A 66 -20.55 -7.74 -1.08
CA GLU A 66 -21.06 -6.47 -1.61
C GLU A 66 -20.02 -5.36 -1.53
N SER A 67 -19.00 -5.52 -0.67
CA SER A 67 -17.95 -4.53 -0.47
C SER A 67 -16.73 -4.73 -1.37
N ILE A 68 -16.65 -5.84 -2.10
CA ILE A 68 -15.51 -6.17 -2.98
C ILE A 68 -15.36 -5.07 -4.04
N GLY A 69 -14.18 -4.47 -4.07
CA GLY A 69 -13.85 -3.41 -5.04
C GLY A 69 -14.46 -2.04 -4.74
N SER A 70 -15.05 -1.84 -3.56
CA SER A 70 -15.51 -0.51 -3.08
C SER A 70 -14.39 0.54 -3.01
N ALA A 71 -13.15 0.09 -2.89
CA ALA A 71 -11.94 0.85 -3.17
C ALA A 71 -10.93 -0.07 -3.85
N PHE A 72 -10.19 0.48 -4.81
CA PHE A 72 -9.22 -0.26 -5.61
C PHE A 72 -8.10 0.66 -6.12
N THR A 73 -6.99 0.04 -6.52
CA THR A 73 -5.93 0.68 -7.30
C THR A 73 -5.87 0.04 -8.67
N GLN A 74 -5.88 0.88 -9.70
CA GLN A 74 -5.68 0.43 -11.07
C GLN A 74 -4.19 0.50 -11.41
N LEU A 75 -3.63 -0.61 -11.87
CA LEU A 75 -2.24 -0.73 -12.30
C LEU A 75 -2.18 -1.18 -13.74
N GLU A 76 -1.37 -0.49 -14.54
CA GLU A 76 -1.03 -0.93 -15.89
C GLU A 76 0.26 -1.75 -15.85
N VAL A 77 0.15 -3.01 -16.27
CA VAL A 77 1.22 -4.01 -16.23
C VAL A 77 1.24 -4.81 -17.54
N SER A 78 2.42 -5.22 -17.99
CA SER A 78 2.57 -6.05 -19.20
C SER A 78 2.16 -7.50 -18.95
N GLU A 79 2.30 -7.98 -17.71
CA GLU A 79 1.90 -9.30 -17.24
C GLU A 79 1.52 -9.25 -15.75
N LEU A 80 0.72 -10.23 -15.30
CA LEU A 80 0.33 -10.34 -13.89
C LEU A 80 1.44 -11.02 -13.08
N SER A 81 2.47 -10.26 -12.73
CA SER A 81 3.58 -10.69 -11.88
C SER A 81 3.87 -9.68 -10.77
N VAL A 82 4.47 -10.15 -9.67
CA VAL A 82 4.85 -9.28 -8.54
C VAL A 82 5.84 -8.20 -8.97
N ASP A 83 6.77 -8.56 -9.88
CA ASP A 83 7.77 -7.63 -10.41
C ASP A 83 7.14 -6.52 -11.24
N GLN A 84 6.19 -6.85 -12.12
CA GLN A 84 5.46 -5.84 -12.88
C GLN A 84 4.58 -4.95 -12.01
N ILE A 85 3.96 -5.50 -10.96
CA ILE A 85 3.24 -4.71 -9.96
C ILE A 85 4.19 -3.74 -9.27
N ARG A 86 5.38 -4.19 -8.85
CA ARG A 86 6.41 -3.35 -8.22
C ARG A 86 6.82 -2.18 -9.13
N GLU A 87 7.08 -2.47 -10.41
CA GLU A 87 7.46 -1.45 -11.40
C GLU A 87 6.31 -0.47 -11.67
N SER A 88 5.07 -0.94 -11.72
CA SER A 88 3.89 -0.09 -11.90
C SER A 88 3.70 0.86 -10.72
N LEU A 89 3.86 0.38 -9.49
CA LEU A 89 3.79 1.21 -8.27
C LEU A 89 4.87 2.30 -8.27
N ARG A 90 6.13 1.95 -8.58
CA ARG A 90 7.24 2.92 -8.61
C ARG A 90 7.03 4.06 -9.60
N ARG A 91 6.33 3.81 -10.71
CA ARG A 91 6.00 4.85 -11.71
C ARG A 91 5.00 5.89 -11.21
N GLN A 92 4.22 5.61 -10.16
CA GLN A 92 3.21 6.54 -9.63
C GLN A 92 3.81 7.75 -8.88
N VAL A 93 5.10 7.68 -8.50
CA VAL A 93 5.78 8.72 -7.71
C VAL A 93 6.91 9.39 -8.52
N SER A 94 6.93 9.19 -9.85
CA SER A 94 7.82 9.91 -10.78
C SER A 94 7.23 11.22 -11.25
#